data_AF-A0A9P8Y7I4-F1
#
_entry.id   AF-A0A9P8Y7I4-F1
#
_cell.length_a   1.000
_cell.length_b   1.000
_cell.length_c   1.000
_cell.angle_alpha   90.00
_cell.angle_beta   90.00
_cell.angle_gamma   90.00
#
_symmetry.space_group_name_H-M   'P 1'
#
loop_
_entity.id
_entity.type
_entity.pdbx_description
1 polymer ?
#
loop_
_entity_poly.entity_id
_entity_poly.type
_entity_poly.pdbx_seq_one_letter_code
_entity_poly.pdbx_strand_id
1 'polypeptide(L)'
;MAPSSHFGQSSYSHDRHNKRSKSSRHPSKPRVDLVHREHSGAVDFLFAVIELGVSDGYIVNPLHDTWGNPLPPSVKEEFTHSWGEPQVYRYKDGDVFEASDYAWRRGANNNLDEDVLVYRFTSDRSGSEAGPVYCESYGTGWTLFNCGPFVPAVVAHTDVTNCTMVELGNVLDPASDAYYNAWGSLRLEIDGPITRVGTSADSPKHIAPPASWIPSIVPEPYRSTDPRSPPEGGRGLGGQFGIIIGLMALGQAPGRLREAFTTTWRGYRWLARRDDLAFTGFPRGVLVHIAVDPTRQDPETAFAAIAYAEACEAIILDNTGATSHPHSRHSRR
;
A
#
# COMPACT_ATOMS: atom_id res chain seq x y z
N MET A 1 101.18 25.42 -17.86
CA MET A 1 100.97 23.97 -17.72
C MET A 1 99.51 23.67 -18.01
N ALA A 2 99.24 23.10 -19.18
CA ALA A 2 98.14 22.15 -19.42
C ALA A 2 98.36 20.88 -18.54
N PRO A 3 97.47 19.85 -18.44
CA PRO A 3 96.43 19.36 -19.37
C PRO A 3 95.07 19.01 -18.68
N SER A 4 93.95 18.78 -19.38
CA SER A 4 93.49 17.54 -20.07
C SER A 4 93.75 16.25 -19.24
N SER A 5 92.89 15.24 -19.10
CA SER A 5 92.04 14.54 -20.07
C SER A 5 91.25 13.42 -19.31
N HIS A 6 90.03 13.08 -19.68
CA HIS A 6 89.59 11.88 -20.45
C HIS A 6 89.22 10.57 -19.70
N PHE A 7 88.16 9.97 -20.25
CA PHE A 7 87.80 8.54 -20.42
C PHE A 7 87.04 7.77 -19.32
N GLY A 8 85.99 7.07 -19.78
CA GLY A 8 85.35 5.96 -19.06
C GLY A 8 83.93 5.62 -19.52
N GLN A 9 83.76 5.08 -20.73
CA GLN A 9 82.53 4.39 -21.14
C GLN A 9 82.32 3.11 -20.31
N SER A 10 81.09 2.82 -19.89
CA SER A 10 80.63 1.44 -19.66
C SER A 10 79.11 1.36 -19.78
N SER A 11 78.71 0.60 -20.79
CA SER A 11 77.36 0.17 -21.12
C SER A 11 76.95 -1.04 -20.28
N TYR A 12 75.79 -0.98 -19.64
CA TYR A 12 75.00 -2.17 -19.31
C TYR A 12 73.53 -1.94 -19.64
N SER A 13 73.08 -2.71 -20.64
CA SER A 13 71.70 -3.09 -20.89
C SER A 13 71.09 -3.73 -19.64
N HIS A 14 69.83 -3.43 -19.31
CA HIS A 14 68.76 -4.44 -19.13
C HIS A 14 67.41 -3.80 -18.75
N ASP A 15 66.38 -4.33 -19.41
CA ASP A 15 65.03 -4.57 -18.91
C ASP A 15 64.02 -3.42 -18.76
N ARG A 16 63.26 -3.26 -19.87
CA ARG A 16 61.79 -3.35 -19.94
C ARG A 16 61.07 -3.38 -18.58
N HIS A 17 60.19 -2.41 -18.33
CA HIS A 17 58.82 -2.71 -17.87
C HIS A 17 57.84 -1.59 -18.19
N ASN A 18 56.92 -1.90 -19.12
CA ASN A 18 55.71 -1.16 -19.42
C ASN A 18 54.89 -0.91 -18.13
N LYS A 19 54.72 0.35 -17.75
CA LYS A 19 53.69 0.76 -16.80
C LYS A 19 52.33 0.69 -17.49
N ARG A 20 51.73 -0.51 -17.46
CA ARG A 20 50.29 -0.71 -17.65
C ARG A 20 49.58 0.05 -16.54
N SER A 21 48.94 1.15 -16.88
CA SER A 21 47.91 1.80 -16.08
C SER A 21 46.79 0.78 -15.83
N LYS A 22 46.78 0.18 -14.64
CA LYS A 22 45.64 -0.58 -14.13
C LYS A 22 44.51 0.41 -13.89
N SER A 23 43.61 0.53 -14.87
CA SER A 23 42.24 0.98 -14.67
C SER A 23 41.63 0.15 -13.53
N SER A 24 41.60 0.72 -12.32
CA SER A 24 40.82 0.18 -11.21
C SER A 24 39.35 0.38 -11.56
N ARG A 25 38.78 -0.61 -12.27
CA ARG A 25 37.33 -0.81 -12.29
C ARG A 25 36.94 -1.08 -10.85
N HIS A 26 36.41 -0.06 -10.17
CA HIS A 26 35.62 -0.29 -8.99
C HIS A 26 34.48 -1.23 -9.39
N PRO A 27 34.31 -2.39 -8.75
CA PRO A 27 33.10 -3.16 -8.91
C PRO A 27 31.99 -2.30 -8.31
N SER A 28 31.18 -1.73 -9.19
CA SER A 28 29.86 -1.24 -8.83
C SER A 28 29.19 -2.35 -8.03
N LYS A 29 28.86 -2.05 -6.77
CA LYS A 29 28.11 -2.92 -5.87
C LYS A 29 26.94 -3.53 -6.65
N PRO A 30 26.65 -4.83 -6.49
CA PRO A 30 25.45 -5.40 -7.08
C PRO A 30 24.28 -4.63 -6.49
N ARG A 31 23.63 -3.81 -7.33
CA ARG A 31 22.24 -3.41 -7.09
C ARG A 31 21.52 -4.72 -6.85
N VAL A 32 20.82 -4.84 -5.72
CA VAL A 32 19.85 -5.91 -5.54
C VAL A 32 19.02 -5.92 -6.81
N ASP A 33 19.20 -7.00 -7.54
CA ASP A 33 18.71 -7.17 -8.88
C ASP A 33 17.22 -6.94 -8.86
N LEU A 34 16.81 -5.85 -9.53
CA LEU A 34 15.43 -5.51 -9.91
C LEU A 34 14.94 -6.51 -10.99
N VAL A 35 15.29 -7.78 -10.82
CA VAL A 35 14.91 -8.90 -11.68
C VAL A 35 13.44 -9.16 -11.39
N HIS A 36 12.60 -8.38 -12.06
CA HIS A 36 11.24 -8.74 -12.50
C HIS A 36 10.56 -7.63 -13.32
N ARG A 37 11.16 -6.45 -13.48
CA ARG A 37 10.43 -5.28 -14.02
C ARG A 37 10.34 -5.17 -15.55
N GLU A 38 10.81 -6.16 -16.31
CA GLU A 38 10.69 -6.13 -17.79
C GLU A 38 9.34 -6.66 -18.31
N HIS A 39 8.53 -7.32 -17.48
CA HIS A 39 7.26 -7.95 -17.90
C HIS A 39 6.01 -7.41 -17.22
N SER A 40 6.16 -6.53 -16.23
CA SER A 40 5.05 -5.87 -15.55
C SER A 40 4.92 -4.46 -16.11
N GLY A 41 3.82 -4.20 -16.83
CA GLY A 41 3.50 -2.83 -17.23
C GLY A 41 3.50 -1.91 -16.00
N ALA A 42 3.96 -0.68 -16.17
CA ALA A 42 3.93 0.30 -15.09
C ALA A 42 2.49 0.45 -14.55
N VAL A 43 2.27 0.10 -13.29
CA VAL A 43 0.98 0.23 -12.63
C VAL A 43 0.76 1.71 -12.30
N ASP A 44 -0.29 2.31 -12.87
CA ASP A 44 -0.67 3.71 -12.72
C ASP A 44 -2.19 3.79 -12.54
N PHE A 45 -2.64 4.25 -11.37
CA PHE A 45 -4.07 4.41 -11.08
C PHE A 45 -4.30 5.54 -10.09
N LEU A 46 -5.55 6.02 -10.06
CA LEU A 46 -6.04 6.99 -9.10
C LEU A 46 -6.77 6.27 -7.98
N PHE A 47 -6.72 6.83 -6.77
CA PHE A 47 -7.56 6.37 -5.69
C PHE A 47 -8.00 7.51 -4.79
N ALA A 48 -9.17 7.33 -4.19
CA ALA A 48 -9.69 8.20 -3.13
C ALA A 48 -9.92 7.34 -1.88
N VAL A 49 -9.68 7.93 -0.71
CA VAL A 49 -9.97 7.31 0.59
C VAL A 49 -10.93 8.21 1.35
N ILE A 50 -12.08 7.64 1.71
CA ILE A 50 -13.15 8.32 2.42
C ILE A 50 -13.20 7.76 3.84
N GLU A 51 -13.16 8.63 4.86
CA GLU A 51 -13.41 8.21 6.24
C GLU A 51 -14.92 8.00 6.43
N LEU A 52 -15.31 6.85 6.97
CA LEU A 52 -16.68 6.55 7.34
C LEU A 52 -16.80 6.62 8.85
N GLY A 53 -17.52 7.63 9.33
CA GLY A 53 -17.96 7.67 10.72
C GLY A 53 -19.07 6.64 10.97
N VAL A 54 -19.45 6.51 12.23
CA VAL A 54 -20.62 5.74 12.65
C VAL A 54 -21.59 6.65 13.39
N SER A 55 -22.87 6.30 13.41
CA SER A 55 -23.91 7.07 14.08
C SER A 55 -23.78 6.99 15.60
N ASP A 56 -24.29 7.99 16.31
CA ASP A 56 -24.34 7.97 17.78
C ASP A 56 -25.12 6.75 18.30
N GLY A 57 -26.17 6.33 17.59
CA GLY A 57 -26.94 5.14 17.93
C GLY A 57 -26.08 3.87 17.93
N TYR A 58 -25.26 3.70 16.90
CA TYR A 58 -24.29 2.62 16.82
C TYR A 58 -23.24 2.72 17.94
N ILE A 59 -22.71 3.92 18.23
CA ILE A 59 -21.72 4.12 19.30
C ILE A 59 -22.29 3.72 20.67
N VAL A 60 -23.56 4.03 20.94
CA VAL A 60 -24.22 3.73 22.21
C VAL A 60 -24.50 2.24 22.38
N ASN A 61 -24.81 1.53 21.29
CA ASN A 61 -25.18 0.12 21.36
C ASN A 61 -24.69 -0.69 20.15
N PRO A 62 -23.37 -0.88 19.99
CA PRO A 62 -22.85 -1.68 18.89
C PRO A 62 -23.15 -3.16 19.14
N LEU A 63 -23.36 -3.91 18.05
CA LEU A 63 -23.31 -5.36 18.11
C LEU A 63 -21.88 -5.80 18.44
N HIS A 64 -21.73 -6.87 19.20
CA HIS A 64 -20.41 -7.40 19.57
C HIS A 64 -20.28 -8.87 19.18
N ASP A 65 -19.04 -9.29 18.89
CA ASP A 65 -18.71 -10.70 18.79
C ASP A 65 -18.67 -11.37 20.19
N THR A 66 -18.41 -12.68 20.22
CA THR A 66 -18.32 -13.47 21.46
C THR A 66 -17.14 -13.06 22.37
N TRP A 67 -16.21 -12.24 21.86
CA TRP A 67 -15.07 -11.71 22.59
C TRP A 67 -15.26 -10.23 22.99
N GLY A 68 -16.42 -9.64 22.68
CA GLY A 68 -16.73 -8.25 23.01
C GLY A 68 -16.10 -7.21 22.07
N ASN A 69 -15.73 -7.58 20.84
CA ASN A 69 -15.32 -6.61 19.82
C ASN A 69 -16.54 -6.05 19.09
N PRO A 70 -16.64 -4.72 18.88
CA PRO A 70 -17.74 -4.13 18.12
C PRO A 70 -17.73 -4.60 16.67
N LEU A 71 -18.81 -5.23 16.21
CA LEU A 71 -19.00 -5.63 14.81
C LEU A 71 -19.38 -4.41 13.96
N PRO A 72 -19.05 -4.38 12.65
CA PRO A 72 -19.46 -3.28 11.79
C PRO A 72 -20.98 -3.05 11.82
N PRO A 73 -21.42 -1.82 11.53
CA PRO A 73 -22.84 -1.55 11.32
C PRO A 73 -23.50 -2.54 10.36
N SER A 74 -24.67 -3.04 10.73
CA SER A 74 -25.44 -4.00 9.92
C SER A 74 -26.35 -3.32 8.89
N VAL A 75 -26.45 -1.99 8.95
CA VAL A 75 -27.28 -1.18 8.05
C VAL A 75 -26.49 0.04 7.62
N LYS A 76 -26.73 0.52 6.39
CA LYS A 76 -25.95 1.62 5.82
C LYS A 76 -26.20 2.96 6.54
N GLU A 77 -27.38 3.15 7.09
CA GLU A 77 -27.82 4.38 7.78
C GLU A 77 -27.04 4.63 9.08
N GLU A 78 -26.36 3.61 9.60
CA GLU A 78 -25.49 3.73 10.75
C GLU A 78 -24.08 4.21 10.38
N PHE A 79 -23.72 4.27 9.09
CA PHE A 79 -22.51 4.97 8.65
C PHE A 79 -22.81 6.46 8.48
N THR A 80 -21.91 7.30 8.98
CA THR A 80 -22.02 8.75 8.84
C THR A 80 -20.90 9.30 7.98
N HIS A 81 -21.22 10.30 7.17
CA HIS A 81 -20.22 11.12 6.53
C HIS A 81 -19.86 12.26 7.47
N SER A 82 -18.73 12.09 8.14
CA SER A 82 -18.05 13.19 8.80
C SER A 82 -16.64 13.24 8.20
N TRP A 83 -16.10 14.45 8.04
CA TRP A 83 -14.70 14.74 7.69
C TRP A 83 -14.36 14.91 6.19
N GLY A 84 -14.58 16.14 5.71
CA GLY A 84 -13.89 16.76 4.57
C GLY A 84 -14.26 16.23 3.18
N GLU A 85 -13.82 16.95 2.14
CA GLU A 85 -13.79 16.41 0.77
C GLU A 85 -12.56 15.49 0.66
N PRO A 86 -12.75 14.18 0.42
CA PRO A 86 -11.69 13.24 0.10
C PRO A 86 -10.75 13.77 -0.97
N GLN A 87 -9.46 13.62 -0.72
CA GLN A 87 -8.42 13.93 -1.71
C GLN A 87 -8.21 12.73 -2.62
N VAL A 88 -7.95 13.02 -3.90
CA VAL A 88 -7.56 12.01 -4.88
C VAL A 88 -6.03 11.93 -4.92
N TYR A 89 -5.52 10.71 -4.91
CA TYR A 89 -4.11 10.40 -5.05
C TYR A 89 -3.89 9.59 -6.32
N ARG A 90 -2.68 9.64 -6.84
CA ARG A 90 -2.21 8.72 -7.89
C ARG A 90 -1.15 7.81 -7.30
N TYR A 91 -1.34 6.52 -7.48
CA TYR A 91 -0.29 5.53 -7.37
C TYR A 91 0.38 5.38 -8.73
N LYS A 92 1.71 5.44 -8.75
CA LYS A 92 2.50 5.15 -9.94
C LYS A 92 3.78 4.47 -9.51
N ASP A 93 3.96 3.22 -9.93
CA ASP A 93 5.27 2.57 -9.86
C ASP A 93 5.90 2.55 -8.44
N GLY A 94 5.06 2.37 -7.41
CA GLY A 94 5.47 2.32 -6.00
C GLY A 94 5.51 3.66 -5.29
N ASP A 95 5.28 4.77 -6.00
CA ASP A 95 5.14 6.10 -5.43
C ASP A 95 3.66 6.52 -5.37
N VAL A 96 3.34 7.32 -4.36
CA VAL A 96 2.02 7.94 -4.20
C VAL A 96 2.19 9.45 -4.15
N PHE A 97 1.32 10.17 -4.85
CA PHE A 97 1.29 11.63 -4.85
C PHE A 97 -0.14 12.15 -4.96
N GLU A 98 -0.35 13.36 -4.46
CA GLU A 98 -1.64 14.06 -4.59
C GLU A 98 -1.93 14.35 -6.07
N ALA A 99 -3.12 13.99 -6.52
CA ALA A 99 -3.58 14.17 -7.90
C ALA A 99 -4.51 15.39 -7.94
N SER A 100 -3.94 16.59 -7.75
CA SER A 100 -4.70 17.84 -7.61
C SER A 100 -5.51 18.25 -8.84
N ASP A 101 -5.25 17.63 -10.00
CA ASP A 101 -6.05 17.79 -11.21
C ASP A 101 -7.35 16.97 -11.17
N TYR A 102 -7.54 16.13 -10.15
CA TYR A 102 -8.72 15.30 -9.97
C TYR A 102 -9.51 15.69 -8.73
N ALA A 103 -10.80 15.44 -8.82
CA ALA A 103 -11.75 15.53 -7.74
C ALA A 103 -12.48 14.20 -7.58
N TRP A 104 -13.02 14.02 -6.39
CA TRP A 104 -13.96 12.97 -6.06
C TRP A 104 -15.34 13.60 -5.88
N ARG A 105 -16.39 12.85 -6.18
CA ARG A 105 -17.74 13.17 -5.73
C ARG A 105 -18.53 11.89 -5.50
N ARG A 106 -19.57 11.99 -4.67
CA ARG A 106 -20.62 10.99 -4.59
C ARG A 106 -21.91 11.60 -5.10
N GLY A 107 -22.40 11.16 -6.24
CA GLY A 107 -23.64 11.69 -6.79
C GLY A 107 -23.72 13.21 -7.01
N ALA A 108 -24.92 13.74 -7.23
CA ALA A 108 -25.12 15.19 -7.41
C ALA A 108 -25.11 15.98 -6.08
N ASN A 109 -25.45 15.32 -4.96
CA ASN A 109 -25.65 15.95 -3.65
C ASN A 109 -24.88 15.25 -2.51
N ASN A 110 -23.83 14.47 -2.79
CA ASN A 110 -23.20 13.60 -1.80
C ASN A 110 -24.20 12.61 -1.18
N ASN A 111 -25.17 12.16 -1.99
CA ASN A 111 -26.16 11.18 -1.57
C ASN A 111 -25.48 9.81 -1.40
N LEU A 112 -25.65 9.20 -0.24
CA LEU A 112 -25.06 7.93 0.16
C LEU A 112 -25.47 6.75 -0.73
N ASP A 113 -26.54 6.88 -1.51
CA ASP A 113 -27.08 5.85 -2.41
C ASP A 113 -26.50 5.91 -3.83
N GLU A 114 -25.61 6.85 -4.11
CA GLU A 114 -25.02 7.05 -5.43
C GLU A 114 -23.57 6.56 -5.47
N ASP A 115 -23.12 6.15 -6.65
CA ASP A 115 -21.76 5.65 -6.86
C ASP A 115 -20.71 6.73 -6.61
N VAL A 116 -19.55 6.27 -6.15
CA VAL A 116 -18.36 7.10 -6.04
C VAL A 116 -17.75 7.33 -7.42
N LEU A 117 -17.49 8.59 -7.74
CA LEU A 117 -16.90 8.99 -9.02
C LEU A 117 -15.61 9.76 -8.79
N VAL A 118 -14.56 9.37 -9.51
CA VAL A 118 -13.33 10.15 -9.65
C VAL A 118 -13.34 10.79 -11.02
N TYR A 119 -13.06 12.09 -11.09
CA TYR A 119 -13.11 12.83 -12.34
C TYR A 119 -12.12 13.98 -12.35
N ARG A 120 -11.87 14.54 -13.53
CA ARG A 120 -11.15 15.80 -13.68
C ARG A 120 -11.91 16.73 -14.61
N PHE A 121 -11.77 18.03 -14.42
CA PHE A 121 -12.26 18.99 -15.39
C PHE A 121 -11.25 19.16 -16.51
N THR A 122 -11.75 19.21 -17.75
CA THR A 122 -10.92 19.52 -18.91
C THR A 122 -11.29 20.88 -19.46
N SER A 123 -10.29 21.61 -19.93
CA SER A 123 -10.47 22.86 -20.67
C SER A 123 -10.17 22.59 -22.14
N ASP A 124 -10.98 23.15 -23.03
CA ASP A 124 -10.68 23.13 -24.45
C ASP A 124 -9.53 24.10 -24.80
N ARG A 125 -9.15 24.15 -26.08
CA ARG A 125 -8.08 25.04 -26.57
C ARG A 125 -8.42 26.53 -26.43
N SER A 126 -9.69 26.88 -26.23
CA SER A 126 -10.15 28.25 -25.98
C SER A 126 -10.13 28.62 -24.49
N GLY A 127 -9.81 27.67 -23.61
CA GLY A 127 -9.89 27.83 -22.16
C GLY A 127 -11.31 27.66 -21.60
N SER A 128 -12.28 27.29 -22.44
CA SER A 128 -13.65 26.99 -22.01
C SER A 128 -13.70 25.60 -21.39
N GLU A 129 -14.45 25.46 -20.30
CA GLU A 129 -14.60 24.18 -19.60
C GLU A 129 -15.36 23.18 -20.49
N ALA A 130 -14.69 22.11 -20.93
CA ALA A 130 -15.24 21.08 -21.79
C ALA A 130 -16.06 20.03 -21.02
N GLY A 131 -16.21 20.23 -19.70
CA GLY A 131 -16.91 19.34 -18.79
C GLY A 131 -15.99 18.33 -18.08
N PRO A 132 -16.58 17.54 -17.17
CA PRO A 132 -15.85 16.52 -16.43
C PRO A 132 -15.56 15.29 -17.29
N VAL A 133 -14.32 14.80 -17.21
CA VAL A 133 -13.94 13.47 -17.70
C VAL A 133 -13.92 12.53 -16.50
N TYR A 134 -14.81 11.55 -16.52
CA TYR A 134 -14.91 10.53 -15.48
C TYR A 134 -13.86 9.44 -15.69
N CYS A 135 -13.26 9.00 -14.58
CA CYS A 135 -12.34 7.87 -14.54
C CYS A 135 -13.15 6.57 -14.44
N GLU A 136 -12.61 5.49 -14.99
CA GLU A 136 -13.23 4.16 -14.94
C GLU A 136 -12.88 3.49 -13.62
N SER A 137 -13.88 2.99 -12.88
CA SER A 137 -13.70 2.38 -11.56
C SER A 137 -13.12 0.97 -11.65
N TYR A 138 -12.11 0.68 -10.83
CA TYR A 138 -11.61 -0.68 -10.60
C TYR A 138 -12.41 -1.31 -9.45
N GLY A 139 -13.48 -2.03 -9.79
CA GLY A 139 -14.40 -2.63 -8.82
C GLY A 139 -15.39 -1.62 -8.22
N THR A 140 -16.14 -2.06 -7.20
CA THR A 140 -17.17 -1.25 -6.49
C THR A 140 -16.63 -0.57 -5.23
N GLY A 141 -15.32 -0.63 -5.01
CA GLY A 141 -14.66 -0.11 -3.81
C GLY A 141 -14.35 -1.19 -2.77
N TRP A 142 -13.61 -0.78 -1.74
CA TRP A 142 -13.28 -1.62 -0.59
C TRP A 142 -13.57 -0.85 0.68
N THR A 143 -14.45 -1.37 1.52
CA THR A 143 -14.69 -0.81 2.84
C THR A 143 -13.92 -1.62 3.87
N LEU A 144 -13.13 -0.96 4.70
CA LEU A 144 -12.53 -1.58 5.88
C LEU A 144 -13.14 -0.97 7.13
N PHE A 145 -13.39 -1.79 8.14
CA PHE A 145 -13.92 -1.34 9.42
C PHE A 145 -13.03 -1.78 10.57
N ASN A 146 -12.69 -0.84 11.46
CA ASN A 146 -11.91 -1.13 12.65
C ASN A 146 -12.83 -1.61 13.79
N CYS A 147 -12.81 -2.92 14.09
CA CYS A 147 -13.56 -3.52 15.20
C CYS A 147 -12.78 -3.49 16.53
N GLY A 148 -11.74 -2.66 16.66
CA GLY A 148 -10.99 -2.49 17.89
C GLY A 148 -9.78 -3.44 18.04
N PRO A 149 -9.18 -3.54 19.24
CA PRO A 149 -7.82 -4.07 19.38
C PRO A 149 -7.67 -5.58 19.09
N PHE A 150 -8.72 -6.39 19.23
CA PHE A 150 -8.63 -7.85 19.08
C PHE A 150 -9.18 -8.39 17.74
N VAL A 151 -10.06 -7.63 17.07
CA VAL A 151 -10.48 -7.86 15.66
C VAL A 151 -10.27 -6.58 14.84
N PRO A 152 -9.04 -6.27 14.48
CA PRO A 152 -8.69 -4.89 14.13
C PRO A 152 -9.08 -4.43 12.73
N ALA A 153 -9.41 -5.34 11.82
CA ALA A 153 -10.01 -4.96 10.55
C ALA A 153 -10.85 -6.10 9.97
N VAL A 154 -12.06 -5.76 9.55
CA VAL A 154 -12.87 -6.55 8.61
C VAL A 154 -13.05 -5.76 7.33
N VAL A 155 -13.26 -6.46 6.22
CA VAL A 155 -13.20 -5.89 4.88
C VAL A 155 -14.44 -6.29 4.10
N ALA A 156 -15.10 -5.33 3.46
CA ALA A 156 -16.08 -5.57 2.43
C ALA A 156 -15.51 -5.20 1.05
N HIS A 157 -15.71 -6.07 0.07
CA HIS A 157 -15.32 -5.85 -1.34
C HIS A 157 -16.32 -4.99 -2.09
N THR A 158 -16.83 -3.97 -1.42
CA THR A 158 -17.79 -3.04 -1.97
C THR A 158 -17.84 -1.77 -1.10
N ASP A 159 -18.44 -0.74 -1.66
CA ASP A 159 -18.96 0.39 -0.90
C ASP A 159 -20.18 -0.03 -0.06
N VAL A 160 -19.99 -0.16 1.25
CA VAL A 160 -21.06 -0.58 2.16
C VAL A 160 -22.18 0.45 2.29
N THR A 161 -21.96 1.70 1.87
CA THR A 161 -23.02 2.69 1.91
C THR A 161 -24.03 2.53 0.78
N ASN A 162 -23.65 1.82 -0.28
CA ASN A 162 -24.54 1.47 -1.39
C ASN A 162 -25.20 0.08 -1.18
N CYS A 163 -24.83 -0.65 -0.13
CA CYS A 163 -25.37 -1.98 0.16
C CYS A 163 -26.78 -1.91 0.76
N THR A 164 -27.57 -2.94 0.43
CA THR A 164 -28.85 -3.23 1.09
C THR A 164 -28.62 -3.84 2.47
N MET A 165 -29.64 -3.79 3.34
CA MET A 165 -29.58 -4.44 4.65
C MET A 165 -29.33 -5.95 4.57
N VAL A 166 -29.73 -6.61 3.47
CA VAL A 166 -29.52 -8.05 3.27
C VAL A 166 -28.06 -8.36 2.95
N GLU A 167 -27.35 -7.45 2.30
CA GLU A 167 -25.94 -7.63 1.93
C GLU A 167 -24.99 -7.38 3.13
N LEU A 168 -25.36 -6.45 4.01
CA LEU A 168 -24.59 -6.12 5.22
C LEU A 168 -24.95 -6.98 6.43
N GLY A 169 -26.24 -7.28 6.57
CA GLY A 169 -26.72 -8.17 7.60
C GLY A 169 -26.35 -9.59 7.23
N ASN A 170 -25.74 -10.30 8.18
CA ASN A 170 -25.55 -11.75 8.22
C ASN A 170 -26.87 -12.53 8.06
N VAL A 171 -27.56 -12.35 6.95
CA VAL A 171 -28.90 -12.87 6.68
C VAL A 171 -28.73 -14.05 5.73
N LEU A 172 -29.19 -15.21 6.17
CA LEU A 172 -29.48 -16.33 5.28
C LEU A 172 -30.55 -15.86 4.31
N ASP A 173 -30.22 -15.78 3.02
CA ASP A 173 -31.25 -15.66 2.00
C ASP A 173 -32.02 -16.99 1.95
N PRO A 174 -33.29 -17.03 2.40
CA PRO A 174 -34.06 -18.27 2.45
C PRO A 174 -34.35 -18.84 1.05
N ALA A 175 -34.14 -18.07 -0.02
CA ALA A 175 -34.32 -18.53 -1.40
C ALA A 175 -33.06 -19.17 -2.01
N SER A 176 -31.87 -18.77 -1.57
CA SER A 176 -30.59 -19.27 -2.11
C SER A 176 -29.76 -20.10 -1.12
N ASP A 177 -30.15 -20.17 0.15
CA ASP A 177 -29.39 -20.78 1.25
C ASP A 177 -27.97 -20.18 1.38
N ALA A 178 -27.73 -19.02 0.75
CA ALA A 178 -26.48 -18.30 0.77
C ALA A 178 -26.48 -17.28 1.90
N TYR A 179 -25.39 -17.26 2.67
CA TYR A 179 -25.10 -16.20 3.62
C TYR A 179 -24.54 -15.02 2.84
N TYR A 180 -25.29 -13.92 2.75
CA TYR A 180 -24.72 -12.66 2.31
C TYR A 180 -24.10 -12.00 3.53
N ASN A 181 -22.77 -12.01 3.57
CA ASN A 181 -22.02 -11.18 4.49
C ASN A 181 -20.99 -10.45 3.65
N ALA A 182 -21.22 -9.16 3.41
CA ALA A 182 -20.24 -8.32 2.73
C ALA A 182 -18.89 -8.31 3.47
N TRP A 183 -18.87 -8.55 4.78
CA TRP A 183 -17.68 -8.49 5.62
C TRP A 183 -16.90 -9.82 5.67
N GLY A 184 -15.72 -9.81 5.07
CA GLY A 184 -14.69 -10.82 5.24
C GLY A 184 -13.68 -10.46 6.34
N SER A 185 -13.16 -11.47 7.03
CA SER A 185 -12.04 -11.27 7.95
C SER A 185 -10.76 -10.96 7.17
N LEU A 186 -9.95 -10.02 7.69
CA LEU A 186 -8.61 -9.77 7.16
C LEU A 186 -7.76 -11.04 7.21
N ARG A 187 -7.18 -11.41 6.07
CA ARG A 187 -6.25 -12.53 5.91
C ARG A 187 -4.88 -12.03 5.48
N LEU A 188 -3.86 -12.60 6.10
CA LEU A 188 -2.47 -12.51 5.67
C LEU A 188 -2.04 -13.91 5.25
N GLU A 189 -1.38 -14.05 4.12
CA GLU A 189 -0.90 -15.34 3.62
C GLU A 189 0.56 -15.21 3.22
N ILE A 190 1.39 -16.18 3.64
CA ILE A 190 2.80 -16.18 3.26
C ILE A 190 2.92 -16.86 1.89
N ASP A 191 3.34 -16.09 0.89
CA ASP A 191 3.56 -16.50 -0.50
C ASP A 191 5.03 -16.26 -0.86
N GLY A 192 5.87 -17.22 -0.49
CA GLY A 192 7.33 -17.12 -0.66
C GLY A 192 7.92 -15.92 0.09
N PRO A 193 8.56 -14.95 -0.59
CA PRO A 193 9.13 -13.77 0.07
C PRO A 193 8.10 -12.67 0.41
N ILE A 194 6.87 -12.79 -0.09
CA ILE A 194 5.82 -11.76 0.01
C ILE A 194 4.73 -12.27 0.96
N THR A 195 4.26 -11.40 1.87
CA THR A 195 3.00 -11.61 2.57
C THR A 195 1.88 -11.01 1.72
N ARG A 196 0.86 -11.80 1.36
CA ARG A 196 -0.31 -11.37 0.61
C ARG A 196 -1.44 -10.99 1.56
N VAL A 197 -2.04 -9.82 1.36
CA VAL A 197 -3.25 -9.41 2.05
C VAL A 197 -4.49 -9.70 1.22
N GLY A 198 -5.54 -10.18 1.88
CA GLY A 198 -6.83 -10.48 1.27
C GLY A 198 -7.92 -10.68 2.32
N THR A 199 -9.00 -11.34 1.92
CA THR A 199 -10.08 -11.80 2.80
C THR A 199 -10.25 -13.32 2.71
N SER A 200 -10.86 -13.94 3.71
CA SER A 200 -11.29 -15.33 3.64
C SER A 200 -12.46 -15.59 4.59
N ALA A 201 -13.37 -16.47 4.18
CA ALA A 201 -14.48 -16.96 5.01
C ALA A 201 -14.02 -18.02 6.03
N ASP A 202 -13.07 -18.89 5.66
CA ASP A 202 -12.82 -20.16 6.36
C ASP A 202 -11.39 -20.35 6.87
N SER A 203 -10.49 -19.39 6.62
CA SER A 203 -9.06 -19.58 6.91
C SER A 203 -8.67 -19.04 8.28
N PRO A 204 -7.86 -19.76 9.08
CA PRO A 204 -7.36 -19.26 10.35
C PRO A 204 -6.53 -17.99 10.13
N LYS A 205 -6.65 -17.03 11.05
CA LYS A 205 -5.80 -15.84 11.09
C LYS A 205 -4.33 -16.27 11.09
N HIS A 206 -3.58 -15.94 10.03
CA HIS A 206 -2.14 -16.17 10.02
C HIS A 206 -1.41 -15.00 10.66
N ILE A 207 -0.37 -15.35 11.40
CA ILE A 207 0.53 -14.42 12.04
C ILE A 207 1.55 -13.92 11.00
N ALA A 208 1.63 -12.61 10.83
CA ALA A 208 2.56 -11.93 9.94
C ALA A 208 4.01 -12.10 10.42
N PRO A 209 4.94 -12.42 9.50
CA PRO A 209 6.36 -12.61 9.81
C PRO A 209 7.03 -11.28 10.16
N PRO A 210 8.04 -11.18 11.04
CA PRO A 210 8.62 -9.89 11.42
C PRO A 210 9.11 -9.06 10.21
N ALA A 211 8.60 -7.83 10.06
CA ALA A 211 8.96 -6.89 8.98
C ALA A 211 8.77 -5.42 9.42
N SER A 212 9.44 -4.48 8.77
CA SER A 212 9.41 -3.05 9.14
C SER A 212 8.06 -2.36 8.92
N TRP A 213 7.23 -2.86 7.99
CA TRP A 213 5.91 -2.30 7.70
C TRP A 213 4.81 -2.81 8.64
N ILE A 214 5.02 -3.96 9.29
CA ILE A 214 4.06 -4.60 10.19
C ILE A 214 3.68 -3.75 11.40
N PRO A 215 4.65 -3.12 12.11
CA PRO A 215 4.34 -2.22 13.22
C PRO A 215 3.36 -1.11 12.87
N SER A 216 3.23 -0.74 11.59
CA SER A 216 2.47 0.42 11.13
C SER A 216 1.24 0.10 10.30
N ILE A 217 1.14 -1.10 9.74
CA ILE A 217 0.02 -1.51 8.86
C ILE A 217 -0.74 -2.69 9.46
N VAL A 218 -0.03 -3.65 10.04
CA VAL A 218 -0.62 -4.88 10.53
C VAL A 218 -0.99 -4.72 12.00
N PRO A 219 -2.24 -4.98 12.35
CA PRO A 219 -2.67 -4.89 13.73
C PRO A 219 -1.96 -5.87 14.67
N GLU A 220 -1.95 -5.57 15.97
CA GLU A 220 -1.16 -6.31 16.97
C GLU A 220 -1.45 -7.82 17.02
N PRO A 221 -2.71 -8.29 16.99
CA PRO A 221 -3.02 -9.71 17.05
C PRO A 221 -2.48 -10.54 15.87
N TYR A 222 -2.15 -9.87 14.76
CA TYR A 222 -1.61 -10.50 13.55
C TYR A 222 -0.08 -10.48 13.55
N ARG A 223 0.60 -10.02 14.61
CA ARG A 223 2.07 -9.93 14.62
C ARG A 223 2.69 -11.17 15.20
N SER A 224 3.76 -11.66 14.56
CA SER A 224 4.57 -12.68 15.23
C SER A 224 5.35 -12.04 16.36
N THR A 225 5.14 -12.57 17.56
CA THR A 225 5.96 -12.27 18.73
C THR A 225 7.13 -13.24 18.88
N ASP A 226 7.22 -14.30 18.05
CA ASP A 226 8.36 -15.23 18.11
C ASP A 226 9.53 -14.67 17.28
N PRO A 227 10.63 -14.25 17.91
CA PRO A 227 11.82 -13.77 17.18
C PRO A 227 12.50 -14.86 16.35
N ARG A 228 12.09 -16.13 16.50
CA ARG A 228 12.58 -17.27 15.72
C ARG A 228 11.64 -17.62 14.55
N SER A 229 10.55 -16.88 14.35
CA SER A 229 9.71 -17.06 13.16
C SER A 229 10.56 -16.90 11.90
N PRO A 230 10.39 -17.81 10.91
CA PRO A 230 11.09 -17.69 9.64
C PRO A 230 10.84 -16.30 9.03
N PRO A 231 11.87 -15.64 8.45
CA PRO A 231 11.69 -14.36 7.77
C PRO A 231 10.96 -14.51 6.42
N GLU A 232 10.49 -15.71 6.09
CA GLU A 232 9.68 -15.99 4.91
C GLU A 232 8.41 -15.12 4.94
N GLY A 233 8.07 -14.53 3.80
CA GLY A 233 7.00 -13.52 3.70
C GLY A 233 7.35 -12.12 4.21
N GLY A 234 8.49 -11.93 4.89
CA GLY A 234 8.87 -10.65 5.52
C GLY A 234 9.49 -9.63 4.57
N ARG A 235 9.75 -9.96 3.30
CA ARG A 235 10.46 -9.07 2.36
C ARG A 235 9.55 -8.05 1.67
N GLY A 236 8.24 -8.29 1.69
CA GLY A 236 7.27 -7.34 1.17
C GLY A 236 5.83 -7.73 1.49
N LEU A 237 4.94 -6.76 1.31
CA LEU A 237 3.49 -6.90 1.37
C LEU A 237 2.93 -6.74 -0.05
N GLY A 238 2.14 -7.70 -0.50
CA GLY A 238 1.40 -7.68 -1.75
C GLY A 238 -0.06 -8.07 -1.52
N GLY A 239 -0.82 -8.31 -2.59
CA GLY A 239 -2.25 -8.59 -2.51
C GLY A 239 -3.09 -7.39 -2.95
N GLN A 240 -4.33 -7.31 -2.49
CA GLN A 240 -5.29 -6.36 -3.02
C GLN A 240 -4.96 -4.91 -2.64
N PHE A 241 -4.80 -4.02 -3.63
CA PHE A 241 -4.45 -2.61 -3.41
C PHE A 241 -5.47 -1.91 -2.52
N GLY A 242 -6.76 -2.13 -2.75
CA GLY A 242 -7.83 -1.51 -1.96
C GLY A 242 -7.69 -1.82 -0.47
N ILE A 243 -7.34 -3.06 -0.11
CA ILE A 243 -7.13 -3.45 1.29
C ILE A 243 -5.85 -2.82 1.84
N ILE A 244 -4.73 -2.86 1.11
CA ILE A 244 -3.47 -2.27 1.57
C ILE A 244 -3.64 -0.76 1.84
N ILE A 245 -4.23 -0.03 0.89
CA ILE A 245 -4.51 1.40 1.01
C ILE A 245 -5.42 1.66 2.22
N GLY A 246 -6.46 0.83 2.40
CA GLY A 246 -7.39 0.94 3.53
C GLY A 246 -6.70 0.71 4.88
N LEU A 247 -5.81 -0.28 4.98
CA LEU A 247 -5.05 -0.54 6.21
C LEU A 247 -4.09 0.61 6.54
N MET A 248 -3.46 1.21 5.53
CA MET A 248 -2.61 2.39 5.70
C MET A 248 -3.40 3.58 6.23
N ALA A 249 -4.62 3.78 5.72
CA ALA A 249 -5.57 4.78 6.18
C ALA A 249 -6.02 4.52 7.62
N LEU A 250 -6.44 3.29 7.94
CA LEU A 250 -6.82 2.90 9.29
C LEU A 250 -5.67 3.04 10.29
N GLY A 251 -4.41 2.94 9.85
CA GLY A 251 -3.21 3.14 10.66
C GLY A 251 -2.94 4.58 11.10
N GLN A 252 -3.69 5.58 10.59
CA GLN A 252 -3.63 6.98 11.04
C GLN A 252 -4.67 7.28 12.11
N ALA A 253 -4.53 8.36 12.88
CA ALA A 253 -5.65 8.80 13.72
C ALA A 253 -6.83 9.35 12.88
N PRO A 254 -8.06 9.43 13.45
CA PRO A 254 -9.20 10.08 12.81
C PRO A 254 -8.91 11.49 12.31
N GLY A 255 -9.39 11.81 11.10
CA GLY A 255 -9.15 13.10 10.45
C GLY A 255 -7.72 13.32 9.90
N ARG A 256 -6.82 12.34 10.04
CA ARG A 256 -5.41 12.43 9.58
C ARG A 256 -5.11 11.53 8.38
N LEU A 257 -6.13 11.09 7.62
CA LEU A 257 -5.97 10.25 6.44
C LEU A 257 -4.96 10.79 5.43
N ARG A 258 -4.90 12.11 5.24
CA ARG A 258 -3.96 12.76 4.30
C ARG A 258 -2.49 12.44 4.60
N GLU A 259 -2.15 12.26 5.86
CA GLU A 259 -0.76 12.05 6.25
C GLU A 259 -0.22 10.70 5.77
N ALA A 260 -1.11 9.70 5.66
CA ALA A 260 -0.78 8.37 5.13
C ALA A 260 -0.24 8.43 3.70
N PHE A 261 -0.69 9.37 2.88
CA PHE A 261 -0.41 9.32 1.43
C PHE A 261 0.51 10.43 0.94
N THR A 262 0.72 11.48 1.75
CA THR A 262 1.57 12.61 1.36
C THR A 262 3.02 12.49 1.84
N THR A 263 3.27 11.82 2.97
CA THR A 263 4.60 11.82 3.60
C THR A 263 5.20 10.44 3.81
N THR A 264 4.37 9.40 3.91
CA THR A 264 4.81 8.10 4.43
C THR A 264 4.97 7.00 3.40
N TRP A 265 4.43 7.13 2.18
CA TRP A 265 4.60 6.14 1.11
C TRP A 265 5.48 6.67 0.00
N ARG A 266 6.68 6.10 -0.17
CA ARG A 266 7.61 6.44 -1.27
C ARG A 266 8.43 5.25 -1.74
N GLY A 267 8.54 5.05 -3.05
CA GLY A 267 9.40 4.05 -3.68
C GLY A 267 9.19 2.64 -3.14
N TYR A 268 7.92 2.20 -3.09
CA TYR A 268 7.47 0.94 -2.49
C TYR A 268 7.73 0.83 -0.99
N ARG A 269 7.99 1.91 -0.27
CA ARG A 269 8.29 1.85 1.17
C ARG A 269 7.22 2.56 1.95
N TRP A 270 6.80 1.91 3.02
CA TRP A 270 6.01 2.52 4.07
C TRP A 270 6.92 2.98 5.21
N LEU A 271 6.88 4.28 5.49
CA LEU A 271 7.74 4.95 6.46
C LEU A 271 6.97 5.45 7.68
N ALA A 272 5.64 5.29 7.71
CA ALA A 272 4.85 5.74 8.84
C ALA A 272 5.22 4.97 10.11
N ARG A 273 5.06 5.64 11.25
CA ARG A 273 4.91 4.98 12.54
C ARG A 273 3.42 4.91 12.85
N ARG A 274 3.00 3.82 13.48
CA ARG A 274 1.62 3.67 13.95
C ARG A 274 1.28 4.77 14.93
N ASP A 275 0.09 5.35 14.78
CA ASP A 275 -0.52 6.11 15.86
C ASP A 275 -1.18 5.11 16.82
N ASP A 276 -0.88 5.18 18.11
CA ASP A 276 -1.43 4.25 19.11
C ASP A 276 -2.97 4.29 19.13
N LEU A 277 -3.56 5.42 18.73
CA LEU A 277 -5.01 5.63 18.65
C LEU A 277 -5.66 5.05 17.38
N ALA A 278 -4.88 4.66 16.38
CA ALA A 278 -5.38 4.26 15.06
C ALA A 278 -6.35 3.06 15.08
N PHE A 279 -6.09 2.09 15.97
CA PHE A 279 -6.92 0.88 16.14
C PHE A 279 -7.49 0.71 17.55
N THR A 280 -7.18 1.64 18.46
CA THR A 280 -7.70 1.64 19.83
C THR A 280 -8.72 2.75 20.07
N GLY A 281 -8.87 3.67 19.10
CA GLY A 281 -9.88 4.72 19.11
C GLY A 281 -11.28 4.23 18.78
N PHE A 282 -12.21 5.17 18.61
CA PHE A 282 -13.60 4.90 18.28
C PHE A 282 -13.74 4.05 17.02
N PRO A 283 -14.76 3.15 16.95
CA PRO A 283 -15.06 2.40 15.75
C PRO A 283 -15.25 3.34 14.57
N ARG A 284 -14.63 2.99 13.43
CA ARG A 284 -14.73 3.75 12.19
C ARG A 284 -14.44 2.86 11.00
N GLY A 285 -14.98 3.27 9.86
CA GLY A 285 -14.67 2.69 8.56
C GLY A 285 -13.78 3.58 7.72
N VAL A 286 -13.21 2.99 6.68
CA VAL A 286 -12.62 3.71 5.54
C VAL A 286 -13.11 3.03 4.27
N LEU A 287 -13.52 3.83 3.29
CA LEU A 287 -13.84 3.38 1.94
C LEU A 287 -12.70 3.78 1.01
N VAL A 288 -12.17 2.79 0.29
CA VAL A 288 -11.17 2.99 -0.76
C VAL A 288 -11.83 2.79 -2.11
N HIS A 289 -11.68 3.77 -2.99
CA HIS A 289 -12.13 3.68 -4.37
C HIS A 289 -10.94 3.84 -5.31
N ILE A 290 -10.76 2.91 -6.24
CA ILE A 290 -9.67 2.90 -7.23
C ILE A 290 -10.28 3.17 -8.61
N ALA A 291 -9.62 4.00 -9.41
CA ALA A 291 -10.06 4.34 -10.76
C ALA A 291 -8.88 4.58 -11.70
N VAL A 292 -9.12 4.51 -13.01
CA VAL A 292 -8.14 4.75 -14.07
C VAL A 292 -8.62 5.90 -14.95
N ASP A 293 -7.71 6.82 -15.31
CA ASP A 293 -8.02 7.88 -16.27
C ASP A 293 -7.96 7.34 -17.71
N PRO A 294 -9.11 7.20 -18.41
CA PRO A 294 -9.18 6.60 -19.74
C PRO A 294 -8.44 7.41 -20.81
N THR A 295 -8.11 8.68 -20.53
CA THR A 295 -7.34 9.53 -21.46
C THR A 295 -5.83 9.31 -21.35
N ARG A 296 -5.37 8.68 -20.26
CA ARG A 296 -3.95 8.42 -20.00
C ARG A 296 -3.60 6.96 -20.31
N GLN A 297 -4.52 6.03 -20.05
CA GLN A 297 -4.34 4.61 -20.33
C GLN A 297 -5.70 3.97 -20.61
N ASP A 298 -5.69 2.97 -21.48
CA ASP A 298 -6.85 2.09 -21.69
C ASP A 298 -7.24 1.37 -20.37
N PRO A 299 -8.51 1.45 -19.92
CA PRO A 299 -8.93 0.86 -18.65
C PRO A 299 -8.71 -0.65 -18.55
N GLU A 300 -8.97 -1.41 -19.62
CA GLU A 300 -8.79 -2.87 -19.62
C GLU A 300 -7.32 -3.24 -19.38
N THR A 301 -6.41 -2.57 -20.09
CA THR A 301 -4.96 -2.72 -19.91
C THR A 301 -4.52 -2.33 -18.50
N ALA A 302 -5.04 -1.23 -17.97
CA ALA A 302 -4.71 -0.76 -16.62
C ALA A 302 -5.21 -1.73 -15.54
N PHE A 303 -6.45 -2.22 -15.65
CA PHE A 303 -7.02 -3.19 -14.72
C PHE A 303 -6.26 -4.52 -14.76
N ALA A 304 -5.85 -4.98 -15.95
CA ALA A 304 -4.99 -6.15 -16.06
C ALA A 304 -3.63 -5.97 -15.36
N ALA A 305 -3.02 -4.77 -15.46
CA ALA A 305 -1.78 -4.45 -14.77
C ALA A 305 -1.97 -4.41 -13.24
N ILE A 306 -3.07 -3.81 -12.75
CA ILE A 306 -3.40 -3.81 -11.33
C ILE A 306 -3.58 -5.25 -10.83
N ALA A 307 -4.43 -6.05 -11.48
CA ALA A 307 -4.68 -7.43 -11.10
C ALA A 307 -3.42 -8.29 -11.11
N TYR A 308 -2.54 -8.10 -12.09
CA TYR A 308 -1.24 -8.77 -12.15
C TYR A 308 -0.37 -8.40 -10.95
N ALA A 309 -0.26 -7.11 -10.62
CA ALA A 309 0.52 -6.66 -9.47
C ALA A 309 -0.05 -7.18 -8.13
N GLU A 310 -1.38 -7.18 -7.97
CA GLU A 310 -2.04 -7.76 -6.80
C GLU A 310 -1.70 -9.25 -6.62
N ALA A 311 -1.65 -10.01 -7.72
CA ALA A 311 -1.37 -11.43 -7.73
C ALA A 311 0.13 -11.78 -7.62
N CYS A 312 1.02 -10.96 -8.20
CA CYS A 312 2.42 -11.35 -8.43
C CYS A 312 3.44 -10.46 -7.73
N GLU A 313 3.14 -9.20 -7.44
CA GLU A 313 4.14 -8.24 -6.99
C GLU A 313 4.06 -7.90 -5.50
N ALA A 314 5.16 -7.35 -4.98
CA ALA A 314 5.17 -6.66 -3.70
C ALA A 314 4.81 -5.19 -3.93
N ILE A 315 3.79 -4.72 -3.23
CA ILE A 315 3.32 -3.34 -3.27
C ILE A 315 4.09 -2.48 -2.25
N ILE A 316 4.48 -3.10 -1.12
CA ILE A 316 5.37 -2.51 -0.13
C ILE A 316 6.55 -3.46 0.09
N LEU A 317 7.77 -2.93 0.09
CA LEU A 317 9.01 -3.64 0.34
C LEU A 317 9.49 -3.40 1.76
N ASP A 318 10.13 -4.41 2.34
CA ASP A 318 10.74 -4.30 3.65
C ASP A 318 12.06 -3.51 3.62
N ASN A 319 12.24 -2.65 4.62
CA ASN A 319 13.40 -1.78 4.75
C ASN A 319 14.61 -2.45 5.44
N THR A 320 14.43 -3.58 6.13
CA THR A 320 15.47 -4.16 6.99
C THR A 320 16.57 -4.89 6.21
N GLY A 321 16.31 -5.25 4.94
CA GLY A 321 17.29 -5.88 4.05
C GLY A 321 18.45 -4.97 3.58
N ALA A 322 18.41 -3.66 3.86
CA ALA A 322 19.44 -2.71 3.42
C ALA A 322 20.66 -2.62 4.36
N THR A 323 20.66 -3.27 5.52
CA THR A 323 21.82 -3.25 6.43
C THR A 323 22.63 -4.54 6.34
N SER A 324 23.56 -4.60 5.39
CA SER A 324 24.74 -5.46 5.50
C SER A 324 25.99 -4.60 5.63
N HIS A 325 26.41 -4.33 6.88
CA HIS A 325 27.82 -4.34 7.33
C HIS A 325 27.97 -3.87 8.78
N PRO A 326 28.43 -4.73 9.70
CA PRO A 326 29.33 -4.33 10.76
C PRO A 326 30.77 -4.59 10.29
N HIS A 327 31.45 -3.56 9.79
CA HIS A 327 32.91 -3.53 9.80
C HIS A 327 33.35 -2.75 11.05
N SER A 328 33.39 -3.43 12.21
CA SER A 328 34.22 -2.95 13.33
C SER A 328 35.56 -3.65 13.29
N ARG A 329 36.53 -2.85 12.85
CA ARG A 329 37.98 -3.00 12.80
C ARG A 329 38.60 -3.95 13.85
N HIS A 330 39.52 -4.79 13.36
CA HIS A 330 40.64 -5.31 14.14
C HIS A 330 41.38 -4.18 14.88
N SER A 331 41.54 -4.32 16.20
CA SER A 331 42.57 -3.61 16.94
C SER A 331 43.93 -4.20 16.59
N ARG A 332 44.83 -3.37 16.05
CA ARG A 332 46.26 -3.53 16.26
C ARG A 332 46.69 -2.45 17.25
N ARG A 333 47.12 -2.87 18.44
CA ARG A 333 48.35 -2.40 19.08
C ARG A 333 48.95 -3.56 19.84
#